data_AF-A0A6N6N0Z1-F1
#
_entry.id   AF-A0A6N6N0Z1-F1
#
_cell.length_a   1.000
_cell.length_b   1.000
_cell.length_c   1.000
_cell.angle_alpha   90.00
_cell.angle_beta   90.00
_cell.angle_gamma   90.00
#
_symmetry.space_group_name_H-M   'P 1'
#
loop_
_entity.id
_entity.type
_entity.pdbx_description
1 polymer ?
#
loop_
_entity_poly.entity_id
_entity_poly.type
_entity_poly.pdbx_seq_one_letter_code
_entity_poly.pdbx_strand_id
1 'polypeptide(L)'
;MPTPLIRKARIEDVRAIHSLLMRRDHEALVLPRSISQLYSHLRDFFVAEQDGEVVACVALSITWEDLAEIRSLVVAPELRKAGLGRTIVETALSEAVTLGIPTVFTLTEVPGFFAKVGFEQTEKERLNQKIWSDCLNCPRFPDHCNEVAMTFRF
;
A
#
# COMPACT_ATOMS: atom_id res chain seq x y z
N MET A 1 -0.27 16.98 -19.11
CA MET A 1 -0.51 17.25 -17.68
C MET A 1 0.79 17.03 -16.94
N PRO A 2 1.13 17.85 -15.92
CA PRO A 2 2.36 17.66 -15.16
C PRO A 2 2.37 16.27 -14.52
N THR A 3 3.53 15.60 -14.56
CA THR A 3 3.72 14.29 -13.93
C THR A 3 3.72 14.47 -12.40
N PRO A 4 2.91 13.72 -11.65
CA PRO A 4 2.92 13.77 -10.19
C PRO A 4 4.31 13.49 -9.62
N LEU A 5 4.74 14.28 -8.64
CA LEU A 5 6.00 14.07 -7.92
C LEU A 5 5.81 13.02 -6.83
N ILE A 6 6.54 11.91 -6.92
CA ILE A 6 6.53 10.88 -5.88
C ILE A 6 7.67 11.13 -4.89
N ARG A 7 7.35 11.12 -3.59
CA ARG A 7 8.29 11.36 -2.50
C ARG A 7 7.88 10.65 -1.22
N LYS A 8 8.79 10.54 -0.24
CA LYS A 8 8.43 10.14 1.13
C LYS A 8 7.42 11.15 1.72
N ALA A 9 6.48 10.62 2.50
CA ALA A 9 5.52 11.43 3.23
C ALA A 9 6.20 12.27 4.32
N ARG A 10 5.64 13.45 4.56
CA ARG A 10 6.02 14.42 5.58
C ARG A 10 4.89 14.62 6.57
N ILE A 11 5.19 15.29 7.68
CA ILE A 11 4.21 15.52 8.75
C ILE A 11 2.96 16.28 8.24
N GLU A 12 3.14 17.18 7.29
CA GLU A 12 2.06 17.95 6.65
C GLU A 12 1.11 17.08 5.81
N ASP A 13 1.58 15.95 5.27
CA ASP A 13 0.79 15.08 4.40
C ASP A 13 -0.19 14.20 5.19
N VAL A 14 -0.01 14.03 6.51
CA VAL A 14 -0.77 13.05 7.32
C VAL A 14 -2.28 13.25 7.19
N ARG A 15 -2.75 14.50 7.21
CA ARG A 15 -4.18 14.80 7.08
C ARG A 15 -4.71 14.54 5.67
N ALA A 16 -3.88 14.78 4.65
CA ALA A 16 -4.24 14.51 3.26
C ALA A 16 -4.29 13.00 3.00
N ILE A 17 -3.29 12.25 3.47
CA ILE A 17 -3.27 10.77 3.44
C ILE A 17 -4.51 10.21 4.16
N HIS A 18 -4.80 10.69 5.37
CA HIS A 18 -5.99 10.26 6.11
C HIS A 18 -7.26 10.49 5.29
N SER A 19 -7.45 11.69 4.76
CA SER A 19 -8.63 12.04 3.95
C SER A 19 -8.75 11.15 2.71
N LEU A 20 -7.62 10.87 2.05
CA LEU A 20 -7.55 9.99 0.88
C LEU A 20 -7.94 8.55 1.23
N LEU A 21 -7.43 8.00 2.34
CA LEU A 21 -7.77 6.65 2.81
C LEU A 21 -9.24 6.54 3.23
N MET A 22 -9.84 7.59 3.81
CA MET A 22 -11.23 7.59 4.29
C MET A 22 -12.29 7.76 3.19
N ARG A 23 -11.90 8.00 1.94
CA ARG A 23 -12.88 8.11 0.86
C ARG A 23 -13.66 6.79 0.70
N ARG A 24 -14.91 6.88 0.22
CA ARG A 24 -15.81 5.72 0.07
C ARG A 24 -15.89 5.18 -1.35
N ASP A 25 -15.21 5.83 -2.29
CA ASP A 25 -15.21 5.53 -3.72
C ASP A 25 -14.01 4.69 -4.17
N HIS A 26 -13.40 3.98 -3.22
CA HIS A 26 -12.35 3.01 -3.51
C HIS A 26 -12.96 1.77 -4.18
N GLU A 27 -12.31 1.29 -5.25
CA GLU A 27 -12.71 0.07 -5.95
C GLU A 27 -12.49 -1.19 -5.10
N ALA A 28 -11.58 -1.13 -4.13
CA ALA A 28 -11.25 -2.21 -3.21
C ALA A 28 -11.38 -1.72 -1.76
N LEU A 29 -11.58 -2.65 -0.83
CA LEU A 29 -11.50 -2.32 0.59
C LEU A 29 -10.10 -1.79 0.94
N VAL A 30 -10.06 -0.56 1.43
CA VAL A 30 -8.87 0.01 2.08
C VAL A 30 -9.17 0.06 3.57
N LEU A 31 -8.36 -0.64 4.37
CA LEU A 31 -8.56 -0.63 5.82
C LEU A 31 -8.36 0.80 6.36
N PRO A 32 -9.31 1.32 7.15
CA PRO A 32 -9.19 2.65 7.72
C PRO A 32 -8.00 2.72 8.67
N ARG A 33 -7.31 3.86 8.66
CA ARG A 33 -6.22 4.19 9.58
C ARG A 33 -6.61 5.37 10.44
N SER A 34 -6.41 5.25 11.75
CA SER A 34 -6.50 6.42 12.62
C SER A 34 -5.36 7.40 12.30
N ILE A 35 -5.58 8.68 12.60
CA ILE A 35 -4.53 9.69 12.42
C ILE A 35 -3.28 9.38 13.28
N SER A 36 -3.46 8.77 14.47
CA SER A 36 -2.36 8.36 15.34
C SER A 36 -1.51 7.24 14.75
N GLN A 37 -2.14 6.28 14.06
CA GLN A 37 -1.42 5.25 13.31
C GLN A 37 -0.60 5.87 12.18
N LEU A 38 -1.18 6.82 11.44
CA LEU A 38 -0.45 7.51 10.36
C LEU A 38 0.75 8.29 10.88
N TYR A 39 0.65 8.96 12.03
CA TYR A 39 1.82 9.61 12.66
C TYR A 39 2.89 8.60 13.07
N SER A 40 2.49 7.45 13.63
CA SER A 40 3.41 6.41 14.10
C SER A 40 4.14 5.71 12.96
N HIS A 41 3.48 5.60 11.81
CA HIS A 41 3.97 4.90 10.61
C HIS A 41 4.34 5.85 9.47
N LEU A 42 4.48 7.16 9.72
CA LEU A 42 4.68 8.16 8.67
C LEU A 42 5.86 7.82 7.73
N ARG A 43 6.93 7.26 8.29
CA ARG A 43 8.14 6.90 7.54
C ARG A 43 7.91 5.78 6.53
N ASP A 44 6.86 4.99 6.70
CA ASP A 44 6.52 3.89 5.81
C ASP A 44 5.86 4.40 4.53
N PHE A 45 5.28 5.61 4.56
CA PHE A 45 4.47 6.16 3.49
C PHE A 45 5.27 6.90 2.43
N PHE A 46 4.84 6.70 1.20
CA PHE A 46 5.10 7.55 0.03
C PHE A 46 3.81 8.23 -0.40
N VAL A 47 3.95 9.42 -0.96
CA VAL A 47 2.86 10.18 -1.55
C VAL A 47 3.23 10.58 -2.98
N ALA A 48 2.22 10.65 -3.84
CA ALA A 48 2.31 11.38 -5.09
C ALA A 48 1.61 12.73 -4.92
N GLU A 49 2.33 13.80 -5.22
CA GLU A 49 1.86 15.18 -5.15
C GLU A 49 1.65 15.73 -6.55
N GLN A 50 0.50 16.35 -6.79
CA GLN A 50 0.23 17.09 -8.02
C GLN A 50 -0.44 18.41 -7.66
N ASP A 51 0.09 19.52 -8.16
CA ASP A 51 -0.45 20.87 -7.92
C ASP A 51 -0.61 21.22 -6.41
N GLY A 52 0.30 20.72 -5.56
CA GLY A 52 0.29 20.91 -4.11
C GLY A 52 -0.62 19.94 -3.33
N GLU A 53 -1.34 19.06 -4.03
CA GLU A 53 -2.29 18.12 -3.43
C GLU A 53 -1.76 16.68 -3.45
N VAL A 54 -1.98 15.94 -2.36
CA VAL A 54 -1.68 14.51 -2.30
C VAL A 54 -2.76 13.74 -3.06
N VAL A 55 -2.38 13.19 -4.21
CA VAL A 55 -3.29 12.49 -5.13
C VAL A 55 -3.14 10.96 -5.09
N ALA A 56 -2.06 10.45 -4.50
CA ALA A 56 -1.90 9.02 -4.24
C ALA A 56 -1.04 8.79 -3.01
N CYS A 57 -1.21 7.63 -2.38
CA CYS A 57 -0.32 7.18 -1.31
C CYS A 57 -0.14 5.65 -1.36
N VAL A 58 0.96 5.19 -0.77
CA VAL A 58 1.24 3.77 -0.50
C VAL A 58 2.18 3.69 0.69
N ALA A 59 2.09 2.64 1.48
CA ALA A 59 3.04 2.36 2.56
C ALA A 59 3.79 1.05 2.30
N LEU A 60 5.08 1.05 2.63
CA LEU A 60 5.92 -0.15 2.75
C LEU A 60 6.20 -0.39 4.24
N SER A 61 5.54 -1.39 4.82
CA SER A 61 5.72 -1.75 6.23
C SER A 61 6.64 -2.96 6.34
N ILE A 62 7.76 -2.83 7.05
CA ILE A 62 8.62 -3.97 7.35
C ILE A 62 7.89 -4.90 8.32
N THR A 63 7.81 -6.20 8.00
CA THR A 63 7.11 -7.18 8.84
C THR A 63 8.06 -8.17 9.50
N TRP A 64 9.15 -8.54 8.82
CA TRP A 64 10.19 -9.40 9.36
C TRP A 64 11.56 -9.12 8.72
N GLU A 65 12.58 -9.91 9.05
CA GLU A 65 13.96 -9.73 8.56
C GLU A 65 14.09 -9.81 7.03
N ASP A 66 13.20 -10.56 6.38
CA ASP A 66 13.23 -10.87 4.95
C ASP A 66 11.94 -10.47 4.21
N LEU A 67 11.02 -9.77 4.90
CA LEU A 67 9.67 -9.54 4.42
C LEU A 67 9.13 -8.14 4.75
N ALA A 68 8.50 -7.52 3.75
CA ALA A 68 7.73 -6.28 3.91
C ALA A 68 6.36 -6.37 3.23
N GLU A 69 5.42 -5.54 3.67
CA GLU A 69 4.06 -5.43 3.16
C GLU A 69 3.88 -4.12 2.39
N ILE A 70 3.37 -4.20 1.15
CA ILE A 70 2.74 -3.05 0.50
C ILE A 70 1.28 -2.96 0.94
N ARG A 71 0.93 -1.78 1.47
CA ARG A 71 -0.39 -1.51 2.03
C ARG A 71 -0.85 -0.09 1.80
N SER A 72 -2.11 0.16 2.12
CA SER A 72 -2.71 1.51 2.04
C SER A 72 -2.48 2.19 0.68
N LEU A 73 -2.46 1.40 -0.39
CA LEU A 73 -2.33 1.89 -1.76
C LEU A 73 -3.66 2.53 -2.18
N VAL A 74 -3.63 3.85 -2.41
CA VAL A 74 -4.78 4.59 -2.93
C VAL A 74 -4.32 5.57 -3.99
N VAL A 75 -5.09 5.67 -5.08
CA VAL A 75 -4.94 6.68 -6.13
C VAL A 75 -6.28 7.38 -6.29
N ALA A 76 -6.26 8.71 -6.31
CA ALA A 76 -7.43 9.55 -6.57
C ALA A 76 -8.14 9.08 -7.86
N PRO A 77 -9.47 8.91 -7.86
CA PRO A 77 -10.22 8.34 -8.98
C PRO A 77 -9.92 9.00 -10.34
N GLU A 78 -9.74 10.31 -10.33
CA GLU A 78 -9.52 11.15 -11.50
C GLU A 78 -8.17 10.86 -12.19
N LEU A 79 -7.22 10.25 -11.45
CA LEU A 79 -5.88 9.91 -11.90
C LEU A 79 -5.64 8.39 -12.00
N ARG A 80 -6.69 7.57 -11.84
CA ARG A 80 -6.61 6.13 -12.10
C ARG A 80 -6.35 5.87 -13.57
N LYS A 81 -5.75 4.71 -13.87
CA LYS A 81 -5.36 4.27 -15.24
C LYS A 81 -4.34 5.16 -15.96
N ALA A 82 -3.77 6.17 -15.29
CA ALA A 82 -2.66 6.98 -15.80
C ALA A 82 -1.26 6.42 -15.49
N GLY A 83 -1.17 5.18 -14.98
CA GLY A 83 0.09 4.55 -14.59
C GLY A 83 0.59 4.89 -13.17
N LEU A 84 0.02 5.92 -12.52
CA LEU A 84 0.46 6.42 -11.22
C LEU A 84 0.51 5.34 -10.11
N GLY A 85 -0.51 4.48 -10.05
CA GLY A 85 -0.54 3.38 -9.08
C GLY A 85 0.64 2.42 -9.24
N ARG A 86 1.05 2.13 -10.48
CA ARG A 86 2.22 1.30 -10.75
C ARG A 86 3.50 2.01 -10.30
N THR A 87 3.67 3.27 -10.68
CA THR A 87 4.89 4.04 -10.36
C THR A 87 5.11 4.21 -8.86
N ILE A 88 4.05 4.46 -8.08
CA ILE A 88 4.20 4.62 -6.62
C ILE A 88 4.50 3.27 -5.94
N VAL A 89 3.95 2.16 -6.44
CA VAL A 89 4.29 0.81 -5.97
C VAL A 89 5.74 0.45 -6.32
N GLU A 90 6.19 0.73 -7.53
CA GLU A 90 7.60 0.52 -7.93
C GLU A 90 8.57 1.35 -7.07
N THR A 91 8.16 2.55 -6.64
CA THR A 91 8.93 3.37 -5.70
C THR A 91 9.06 2.68 -4.33
N ALA A 92 7.96 2.13 -3.81
CA ALA A 92 7.98 1.36 -2.56
C ALA A 92 8.84 0.08 -2.69
N LEU A 93 8.77 -0.63 -3.82
CA LEU A 93 9.62 -1.78 -4.11
C LEU A 93 11.11 -1.42 -4.15
N SER A 94 11.46 -0.26 -4.73
CA SER A 94 12.84 0.23 -4.75
C SER A 94 13.38 0.48 -3.33
N GLU A 95 12.54 0.96 -2.41
CA GLU A 95 12.95 1.10 -1.00
C GLU A 95 13.14 -0.27 -0.33
N ALA A 96 12.32 -1.27 -0.63
CA ALA A 96 12.56 -2.63 -0.14
C ALA A 96 13.93 -3.18 -0.61
N VAL A 97 14.30 -2.96 -1.87
CA VAL A 97 15.65 -3.29 -2.38
C VAL A 97 16.74 -2.55 -1.61
N THR A 98 16.55 -1.24 -1.39
CA THR A 98 17.51 -0.40 -0.66
C THR A 98 17.71 -0.87 0.78
N LEU A 99 16.65 -1.39 1.41
CA LEU A 99 16.69 -1.95 2.75
C LEU A 99 17.21 -3.40 2.81
N GLY A 100 17.48 -4.03 1.66
CA GLY A 100 17.94 -5.41 1.57
C GLY A 100 16.86 -6.46 1.84
N ILE A 101 15.58 -6.09 1.66
CA ILE A 101 14.44 -6.97 1.92
C ILE A 101 14.12 -7.76 0.63
N PRO A 102 14.32 -9.08 0.60
CA PRO A 102 14.24 -9.88 -0.63
C PRO A 102 12.80 -10.14 -1.10
N THR A 103 11.81 -10.05 -0.21
CA THR A 103 10.41 -10.36 -0.53
C THR A 103 9.47 -9.26 -0.06
N VAL A 104 8.53 -8.86 -0.93
CA VAL A 104 7.43 -7.96 -0.58
C VAL A 104 6.12 -8.68 -0.85
N PHE A 105 5.15 -8.57 0.05
CA PHE A 105 3.81 -9.12 -0.17
C PHE A 105 2.74 -8.03 -0.09
N THR A 106 1.53 -8.36 -0.53
CA THR A 106 0.33 -7.56 -0.30
C THR A 106 -0.89 -8.46 -0.21
N LEU A 107 -1.88 -8.04 0.56
CA LEU A 107 -3.23 -8.60 0.54
C LEU A 107 -4.12 -7.64 -0.24
N THR A 108 -4.80 -8.13 -1.26
CA THR A 108 -5.50 -7.26 -2.21
C THR A 108 -6.74 -7.88 -2.82
N GLU A 109 -7.76 -7.06 -3.05
CA GLU A 109 -8.96 -7.42 -3.83
C GLU A 109 -8.77 -7.18 -5.33
N VAL A 110 -7.63 -6.59 -5.74
CA VAL A 110 -7.29 -6.28 -7.14
C VAL A 110 -6.00 -6.99 -7.59
N PRO A 111 -5.93 -8.34 -7.52
CA PRO A 111 -4.71 -9.10 -7.85
C PRO A 111 -4.23 -8.85 -9.29
N GLY A 112 -5.15 -8.61 -10.23
CA GLY A 112 -4.80 -8.29 -11.62
C GLY A 112 -4.04 -6.97 -11.80
N PHE A 113 -4.15 -6.02 -10.87
CA PHE A 113 -3.29 -4.83 -10.85
C PHE A 113 -1.87 -5.20 -10.42
N PHE A 114 -1.72 -5.92 -9.30
CA PHE A 114 -0.41 -6.31 -8.77
C PHE A 114 0.33 -7.30 -9.68
N ALA A 115 -0.39 -8.20 -10.36
CA ALA A 115 0.18 -9.08 -11.37
C ALA A 115 0.87 -8.31 -12.51
N LYS A 116 0.31 -7.17 -12.94
CA LYS A 116 0.93 -6.29 -13.96
C LYS A 116 2.16 -5.54 -13.46
N VAL A 117 2.30 -5.39 -12.15
CA VAL A 117 3.51 -4.84 -11.51
C VAL A 117 4.60 -5.91 -11.40
N GLY A 118 4.23 -7.20 -11.44
CA GLY A 118 5.16 -8.33 -11.35
C GLY A 118 5.00 -9.16 -10.08
N PHE A 119 3.94 -8.93 -9.29
CA PHE A 119 3.62 -9.82 -8.18
C PHE A 119 3.01 -11.13 -8.69
N GLU A 120 3.29 -12.22 -7.98
CA GLU A 120 2.72 -13.54 -8.21
C GLU A 120 1.79 -13.92 -7.06
N GLN A 121 0.71 -14.63 -7.37
CA GLN A 121 -0.21 -15.12 -6.34
C GLN A 121 0.46 -16.17 -5.45
N THR A 122 0.22 -16.10 -4.14
CA THR A 122 0.67 -17.08 -3.15
C THR A 122 -0.46 -17.49 -2.22
N GLU A 123 -0.23 -18.56 -1.46
CA GLU A 123 -1.07 -19.00 -0.35
C GLU A 123 -0.85 -18.09 0.87
N LYS A 124 -1.93 -17.72 1.57
CA LYS A 124 -1.86 -16.87 2.77
C LYS A 124 -1.10 -17.56 3.90
N GLU A 125 -1.18 -18.88 3.97
CA GLU A 125 -0.54 -19.74 4.96
C GLU A 125 0.99 -19.69 4.89
N ARG A 126 1.54 -19.33 3.71
CA ARG A 126 3.00 -19.12 3.52
C ARG A 126 3.47 -17.79 4.08
N LEU A 127 2.57 -16.82 4.23
CA LEU A 127 2.83 -15.59 4.95
C LEU A 127 2.65 -15.93 6.43
N ASN A 128 3.76 -16.04 7.16
CA ASN A 128 3.80 -16.44 8.57
C ASN A 128 2.65 -15.86 9.43
N GLN A 129 2.22 -16.59 10.46
CA GLN A 129 1.05 -16.20 11.29
C GLN A 129 1.20 -14.84 12.01
N LYS A 130 2.42 -14.28 12.11
CA LYS A 130 2.67 -13.00 12.81
C LYS A 130 2.37 -11.76 11.96
N ILE A 131 2.15 -11.93 10.66
CA ILE A 131 1.93 -10.83 9.69
C ILE A 131 0.50 -10.23 9.77
N TRP A 132 -0.39 -10.83 10.54
CA TRP A 132 -1.84 -10.60 10.44
C TRP A 132 -2.37 -9.57 11.46
N SER A 133 -1.50 -8.69 11.99
CA SER A 133 -1.85 -7.69 13.03
C SER A 133 -3.08 -6.85 12.65
N ASP A 134 -3.24 -6.63 11.36
CA ASP A 134 -4.30 -5.80 10.81
C ASP A 134 -5.53 -6.60 10.42
N CYS A 135 -5.35 -7.88 10.08
CA CYS A 135 -6.45 -8.81 9.90
C CYS A 135 -7.23 -8.97 11.22
N LEU A 136 -6.57 -8.91 12.38
CA LEU A 136 -7.25 -8.93 13.69
C LEU A 136 -8.23 -7.77 13.89
N ASN A 137 -8.02 -6.65 13.20
CA ASN A 137 -8.90 -5.48 13.24
C ASN A 137 -9.79 -5.39 11.99
N CYS A 138 -9.71 -6.35 11.08
CA CYS A 138 -10.46 -6.36 9.83
C CYS A 138 -11.87 -6.93 10.08
N PRO A 139 -12.94 -6.20 9.71
CA PRO A 139 -14.31 -6.66 9.92
C PRO A 139 -14.68 -7.89 9.07
N ARG A 140 -13.84 -8.25 8.09
CA ARG A 140 -14.03 -9.40 7.20
C ARG A 140 -13.23 -10.63 7.63
N PHE A 141 -12.32 -10.51 8.57
CA PHE A 141 -11.50 -11.64 9.02
C PHE A 141 -12.24 -12.46 10.10
N PRO A 142 -12.13 -13.81 10.12
CA PRO A 142 -11.46 -14.67 9.14
C PRO A 142 -12.36 -15.08 7.95
N ASP A 143 -13.67 -15.15 8.15
CA ASP A 143 -14.59 -15.94 7.30
C ASP A 143 -15.04 -15.25 6.00
N HIS A 144 -14.79 -13.94 5.85
CA HIS A 144 -15.27 -13.13 4.72
C HIS A 144 -14.14 -12.35 4.02
N CYS A 145 -12.90 -12.79 4.19
CA CYS A 145 -11.73 -12.14 3.60
C CYS A 145 -11.60 -12.51 2.10
N ASN A 146 -11.95 -11.56 1.23
CA ASN A 146 -11.88 -11.70 -0.22
C ASN A 146 -10.51 -11.30 -0.81
N GLU A 147 -9.56 -10.91 0.03
CA GLU A 147 -8.23 -10.51 -0.42
C GLU A 147 -7.42 -11.73 -0.87
N VAL A 148 -6.67 -11.57 -1.94
CA VAL A 148 -5.69 -12.54 -2.45
C VAL A 148 -4.31 -12.13 -1.97
N ALA A 149 -3.53 -13.09 -1.50
CA ALA A 149 -2.14 -12.87 -1.16
C ALA A 149 -1.28 -12.88 -2.44
N MET A 150 -0.48 -11.84 -2.60
CA MET A 150 0.41 -11.64 -3.73
C MET A 150 1.82 -11.36 -3.21
N THR A 151 2.85 -11.90 -3.84
CA THR A 151 4.27 -11.72 -3.48
C THR A 151 5.12 -11.26 -4.65
N PHE A 152 6.08 -10.40 -4.39
CA PHE A 152 7.12 -9.94 -5.30
C PHE A 152 8.48 -10.37 -4.72
N ARG A 153 9.28 -11.06 -5.53
CA ARG A 153 10.66 -11.44 -5.18
C ARG A 153 11.60 -10.74 -6.16
N PHE A 154 12.65 -10.11 -5.63
CA PHE A 154 13.64 -9.39 -6.43
C PHE A 154 14.63 -10.33 -7.13
#